data_AF-A0A497RPM9-F1
#
_entry.id   AF-A0A497RPM9-F1
#
_cell.length_a   1.000
_cell.length_b   1.000
_cell.length_c   1.000
_cell.angle_alpha   90.00
_cell.angle_beta   90.00
_cell.angle_gamma   90.00
#
_symmetry.space_group_name_H-M   'P 1'
#
loop_
_entity.id
_entity.type
_entity.pdbx_description
1 polymer ?
#
loop_
_entity_poly.entity_id
_entity_poly.type
_entity_poly.pdbx_seq_one_letter_code
_entity_poly.pdbx_strand_id
1 'polypeptide(L)'
;MPSFVVFTDIDGTIVDENYSYKGALPALKLLKRKKIPLVFCTSKTRAEIEVYRDELGIKDPFISENGGAIFIPVGIFGKTVSEKITNGYEVIELGVPYGKLREILKRVSNLTGCKITGFGDMSVEEISKDSGISLKDAELAKRS
;
A
#
# COMPACT_ATOMS: atom_id res chain seq x y z
N MET A 1 18.74 -5.45 -21.68
CA MET A 1 17.80 -4.86 -20.70
C MET A 1 16.92 -5.98 -20.15
N PRO A 2 16.50 -5.95 -18.88
CA PRO A 2 15.51 -6.91 -18.39
C PRO A 2 14.19 -6.71 -19.15
N SER A 3 13.63 -7.79 -19.72
CA SER A 3 12.37 -7.77 -20.48
C SER A 3 11.13 -7.95 -19.60
N PHE A 4 11.30 -7.96 -18.28
CA PHE A 4 10.26 -8.31 -17.32
C PHE A 4 10.17 -7.26 -16.22
N VAL A 5 8.95 -7.06 -15.75
CA VAL A 5 8.59 -6.38 -14.50
C VAL A 5 7.69 -7.34 -13.74
N VAL A 6 7.93 -7.49 -12.44
CA VAL A 6 7.10 -8.35 -11.59
C VAL A 6 6.20 -7.46 -10.76
N PHE A 7 4.89 -7.72 -10.82
CA PHE A 7 3.92 -7.15 -9.91
C PHE A 7 3.54 -8.21 -8.89
N THR A 8 3.46 -7.83 -7.62
CA THR A 8 3.13 -8.76 -6.55
C THR A 8 2.29 -8.08 -5.48
N ASP A 9 1.34 -8.82 -4.93
CA ASP A 9 0.73 -8.46 -3.65
C ASP A 9 1.73 -8.68 -2.51
N ILE A 10 1.42 -8.15 -1.32
CA ILE A 10 2.21 -8.33 -0.09
C ILE A 10 1.60 -9.46 0.74
N ASP A 11 0.36 -9.29 1.22
CA ASP A 11 -0.29 -10.24 2.11
C ASP A 11 -0.59 -11.56 1.39
N GLY A 12 -0.24 -12.68 2.00
CA GLY A 12 -0.44 -14.02 1.42
C GLY A 12 0.43 -14.32 0.19
N THR A 13 1.32 -13.40 -0.22
CA THR A 13 2.21 -13.58 -1.38
C THR A 13 3.68 -13.41 -1.01
N ILE A 14 4.08 -12.21 -0.56
CA ILE A 14 5.42 -11.97 -0.04
C ILE A 14 5.49 -12.30 1.44
N VAL A 15 4.42 -11.99 2.17
CA VAL A 15 4.27 -12.16 3.60
C VAL A 15 3.31 -13.31 3.87
N ASP A 16 3.74 -14.28 4.67
CA ASP A 16 2.92 -15.42 5.09
C ASP A 16 1.94 -15.07 6.22
N GLU A 17 1.10 -16.03 6.61
CA GLU A 17 0.11 -15.90 7.70
C GLU A 17 0.73 -15.58 9.08
N ASN A 18 2.03 -15.79 9.25
CA ASN A 18 2.78 -15.44 10.45
C ASN A 18 3.48 -14.07 10.32
N TYR A 19 3.07 -13.27 9.34
CA TYR A 19 3.68 -11.98 8.99
C TYR A 19 5.19 -12.08 8.67
N SER A 20 5.63 -13.21 8.15
CA SER A 20 7.03 -13.44 7.76
C SER A 20 7.21 -13.39 6.25
N TYR A 21 8.26 -12.69 5.80
CA TYR A 21 8.68 -12.67 4.38
C TYR A 21 9.88 -13.57 4.09
N LYS A 22 10.31 -14.40 5.05
CA LYS A 22 11.51 -15.24 4.90
C LYS A 22 11.40 -16.20 3.72
N GLY A 23 10.20 -16.74 3.47
CA GLY A 23 9.92 -17.63 2.34
C GLY A 23 10.14 -16.98 0.98
N ALA A 24 9.87 -15.68 0.86
CA ALA A 24 10.03 -14.93 -0.39
C ALA A 24 11.48 -14.49 -0.67
N LEU A 25 12.35 -14.45 0.36
CA LEU A 25 13.73 -13.93 0.24
C LEU A 25 14.55 -14.53 -0.92
N PRO A 26 14.51 -15.86 -1.22
CA PRO A 26 15.24 -16.41 -2.36
C PRO A 26 14.82 -15.79 -3.70
N ALA A 27 13.51 -15.62 -3.91
CA ALA A 27 12.96 -15.01 -5.12
C ALA A 27 13.30 -13.51 -5.19
N LEU A 28 13.13 -12.77 -4.09
CA LEU A 28 13.47 -11.35 -4.01
C LEU A 28 14.95 -11.10 -4.32
N LYS A 29 15.85 -11.94 -3.79
CA LYS A 29 17.30 -11.87 -4.08
C LYS A 29 17.60 -12.17 -5.56
N LEU A 30 16.88 -13.10 -6.17
CA LEU A 30 17.00 -13.42 -7.59
C LEU A 30 16.60 -12.22 -8.47
N LEU A 31 15.46 -11.60 -8.19
CA LEU A 31 14.97 -10.42 -8.91
C LEU A 31 15.97 -9.27 -8.81
N LYS A 32 16.43 -8.97 -7.59
CA LYS A 32 17.45 -7.93 -7.34
C LYS A 32 18.75 -8.19 -8.11
N ARG A 33 19.27 -9.43 -8.08
CA ARG A 33 20.48 -9.81 -8.82
C ARG A 33 20.31 -9.65 -10.34
N LYS A 34 19.13 -10.00 -10.86
CA LYS A 34 18.79 -9.85 -12.28
C LYS A 34 18.38 -8.42 -12.66
N LYS A 35 18.34 -7.49 -11.69
CA LYS A 35 17.85 -6.11 -11.87
C LYS A 35 16.44 -6.08 -12.48
N ILE A 36 15.60 -7.06 -12.12
CA ILE A 36 14.19 -7.10 -12.53
C ILE A 36 13.41 -6.25 -11.52
N PRO A 37 12.69 -5.19 -11.97
CA PRO A 37 11.89 -4.36 -11.08
C PRO A 37 10.78 -5.17 -10.42
N LEU A 38 10.56 -4.91 -9.13
CA LEU A 38 9.47 -5.53 -8.35
C LEU A 38 8.53 -4.44 -7.83
N VAL A 39 7.32 -4.41 -8.38
CA VAL A 39 6.30 -3.43 -8.03
C VAL A 39 5.29 -4.07 -7.07
N PHE A 40 5.21 -3.55 -5.85
CA PHE A 40 4.14 -3.94 -4.93
C PHE A 40 2.81 -3.39 -5.43
N CYS A 41 1.77 -4.22 -5.40
CA CYS A 41 0.41 -3.88 -5.77
C CYS A 41 -0.55 -4.53 -4.79
N THR A 42 -1.07 -3.75 -3.84
CA THR A 42 -1.72 -4.29 -2.64
C THR A 42 -2.85 -3.39 -2.15
N SER A 43 -3.66 -3.90 -1.22
CA SER A 43 -4.71 -3.16 -0.52
C SER A 43 -4.17 -2.23 0.57
N LYS A 44 -2.92 -2.44 0.99
CA LYS A 44 -2.26 -1.67 2.05
C LYS A 44 -2.12 -0.18 1.72
N THR A 45 -2.04 0.65 2.75
CA THR A 45 -1.76 2.07 2.62
C THR A 45 -0.32 2.31 2.18
N ARG A 46 -0.02 3.52 1.70
CA ARG A 46 1.36 3.94 1.42
C ARG A 46 2.28 3.73 2.63
N ALA A 47 1.80 4.09 3.82
CA ALA A 47 2.60 4.05 5.05
C ALA A 47 2.99 2.61 5.43
N GLU A 48 2.08 1.66 5.25
CA GLU A 48 2.39 0.24 5.44
C GLU A 48 3.40 -0.26 4.39
N ILE A 49 3.19 0.08 3.12
CA ILE A 49 4.07 -0.38 2.02
C ILE A 49 5.50 0.14 2.21
N GLU A 50 5.67 1.39 2.66
CA GLU A 50 6.98 1.99 2.93
C GLU A 50 7.80 1.18 3.95
N VAL A 51 7.17 0.59 4.96
CA VAL A 51 7.86 -0.30 5.92
C VAL A 51 8.46 -1.51 5.20
N TYR A 52 7.68 -2.22 4.37
CA TYR A 52 8.16 -3.37 3.63
C TYR A 52 9.24 -3.01 2.61
N ARG A 53 9.11 -1.85 1.97
CA ARG A 53 10.11 -1.34 1.03
C ARG A 53 11.45 -1.10 1.71
N ASP A 54 11.43 -0.46 2.87
CA ASP A 54 12.64 -0.18 3.65
C ASP A 54 13.28 -1.49 4.15
N GLU A 55 12.49 -2.39 4.72
CA GLU A 55 12.97 -3.68 5.23
C GLU A 55 13.56 -4.58 4.14
N LEU A 56 12.94 -4.63 2.97
CA LEU A 56 13.36 -5.48 1.85
C LEU A 56 14.36 -4.77 0.92
N GLY A 57 14.60 -3.47 1.13
CA GLY A 57 15.44 -2.63 0.30
C GLY A 57 14.96 -2.55 -1.15
N ILE A 58 13.64 -2.42 -1.34
CA ILE A 58 12.95 -2.30 -2.63
C ILE A 58 12.62 -0.83 -2.88
N LYS A 59 13.15 -0.28 -3.97
CA LYS A 59 13.02 1.15 -4.32
C LYS A 59 12.20 1.40 -5.58
N ASP A 60 11.68 0.35 -6.21
CA ASP A 60 10.87 0.44 -7.44
C ASP A 60 9.54 1.20 -7.19
N PRO A 61 8.74 1.54 -8.21
CA PRO A 61 7.37 2.04 -7.97
C PRO A 61 6.49 1.05 -7.17
N PHE A 62 5.38 1.54 -6.61
CA PHE A 62 4.36 0.69 -5.99
C PHE A 62 2.95 1.26 -6.17
N ILE A 63 1.97 0.41 -5.94
CA ILE A 63 0.53 0.67 -6.10
C ILE A 63 -0.13 0.35 -4.76
N SER A 64 -0.81 1.33 -4.17
CA SER A 64 -1.46 1.20 -2.87
C SER A 64 -2.98 1.15 -3.01
N GLU A 65 -3.65 0.76 -1.92
CA GLU A 65 -5.11 0.86 -1.74
C GLU A 65 -5.88 0.30 -2.94
N ASN A 66 -5.52 -0.91 -3.38
CA ASN A 66 -6.14 -1.63 -4.50
C ASN A 66 -6.10 -0.85 -5.83
N GLY A 67 -5.04 -0.08 -6.07
CA GLY A 67 -4.94 0.75 -7.26
C GLY A 67 -5.49 2.16 -7.10
N GLY A 68 -5.84 2.58 -5.87
CA GLY A 68 -6.27 3.95 -5.60
C GLY A 68 -5.19 4.99 -5.94
N ALA A 69 -3.92 4.64 -5.75
CA ALA A 69 -2.80 5.50 -6.13
C ALA A 69 -1.56 4.70 -6.57
N ILE A 70 -0.79 5.30 -7.47
CA ILE A 70 0.52 4.80 -7.94
C ILE A 70 1.59 5.78 -7.45
N PHE A 71 2.59 5.27 -6.75
CA PHE A 71 3.71 6.03 -6.20
C PHE A 71 4.99 5.70 -6.98
N ILE A 72 5.53 6.73 -7.64
CA ILE A 72 6.71 6.61 -8.50
C ILE A 72 7.81 7.48 -7.90
N PRO A 73 8.95 6.92 -7.44
CA PRO A 73 10.04 7.74 -6.93
C PRO A 73 10.46 8.80 -7.96
N VAL A 74 10.63 10.04 -7.53
CA VAL A 74 10.88 11.17 -8.44
C VAL A 74 12.10 10.89 -9.33
N GLY A 75 11.92 11.09 -10.64
CA GLY A 75 13.01 11.09 -11.61
C GLY A 75 13.44 9.72 -12.15
N ILE A 76 12.86 8.61 -11.68
CA ILE A 76 13.29 7.27 -12.13
C ILE A 76 13.04 7.01 -13.62
N PHE A 77 12.06 7.70 -14.22
CA PHE A 77 11.72 7.56 -15.64
C PHE A 77 12.37 8.63 -16.53
N GLY A 78 13.16 9.55 -15.97
CA GLY A 78 13.80 10.64 -16.72
C GLY A 78 12.83 11.63 -17.35
N LYS A 79 11.55 11.58 -16.97
CA LYS A 79 10.48 12.49 -17.39
C LYS A 79 9.46 12.62 -16.26
N THR A 80 8.77 13.74 -16.22
CA THR A 80 7.64 13.93 -15.31
C THR A 80 6.50 13.00 -15.69
N VAL A 81 6.00 12.23 -14.73
CA VAL A 81 4.87 11.30 -14.91
C VAL A 81 3.59 11.78 -14.22
N SER A 82 3.71 12.66 -13.23
CA SER A 82 2.59 13.33 -12.59
C SER A 82 2.98 14.71 -12.08
N GLU A 83 2.05 15.67 -12.13
CA GLU A 83 2.23 17.00 -11.54
C GLU A 83 2.16 16.96 -10.01
N LYS A 84 1.51 15.93 -9.45
CA LYS A 84 1.39 15.77 -8.00
C LYS A 84 2.65 15.12 -7.44
N ILE A 85 3.35 15.85 -6.57
CA ILE A 85 4.52 15.34 -5.86
C ILE A 85 4.26 15.35 -4.35
N THR A 86 4.54 14.23 -3.68
CA THR A 86 4.47 14.13 -2.22
C THR A 86 5.47 13.10 -1.71
N ASN A 87 6.13 13.40 -0.58
CA ASN A 87 7.06 12.49 0.10
C ASN A 87 8.13 11.86 -0.83
N GLY A 88 8.60 12.60 -1.84
CA GLY A 88 9.60 12.10 -2.79
C GLY A 88 9.05 11.22 -3.92
N TYR A 89 7.72 11.15 -4.08
CA TYR A 89 7.05 10.44 -5.16
C TYR A 89 6.30 11.39 -6.09
N GLU A 90 6.35 11.11 -7.39
CA GLU A 90 5.33 11.52 -8.35
C GLU A 90 4.13 10.57 -8.20
N VAL A 91 2.95 11.11 -7.95
CA VAL A 91 1.78 10.33 -7.56
C VAL A 91 0.67 10.43 -8.60
N ILE A 92 0.23 9.29 -9.09
CA ILE A 92 -0.97 9.21 -9.95
C ILE A 92 -2.12 8.71 -9.07
N GLU A 93 -3.06 9.59 -8.76
CA GLU A 93 -4.27 9.25 -8.03
C GLU A 93 -5.36 8.82 -9.01
N LEU A 94 -5.82 7.58 -8.88
CA LEU A 94 -6.89 6.99 -9.70
C LEU A 94 -8.19 6.87 -8.90
N GLY A 95 -8.09 6.74 -7.58
CA GLY A 95 -9.21 6.61 -6.67
C GLY A 95 -9.84 7.94 -6.27
N VAL A 96 -11.04 7.85 -5.70
CA VAL A 96 -11.69 8.99 -5.04
C VAL A 96 -10.97 9.26 -3.71
N PRO A 97 -10.64 10.52 -3.36
CA PRO A 97 -9.95 10.83 -2.11
C PRO A 97 -10.68 10.28 -0.88
N TYR A 98 -9.91 9.74 0.08
CA TYR A 98 -10.43 9.07 1.27
C TYR A 98 -11.46 9.90 2.05
N GLY A 99 -11.21 11.19 2.24
CA GLY A 99 -12.15 12.10 2.91
C GLY A 99 -13.53 12.14 2.23
N LYS A 100 -13.56 12.19 0.89
CA LYS A 100 -14.80 12.20 0.11
C LYS A 100 -15.53 10.85 0.19
N LEU A 101 -14.80 9.74 0.18
CA LEU A 101 -15.39 8.41 0.40
C LEU A 101 -16.05 8.32 1.78
N ARG A 102 -15.40 8.83 2.84
CA ARG A 102 -15.98 8.86 4.20
C ARG A 102 -17.23 9.72 4.29
N GLU A 103 -17.26 10.88 3.64
CA GLU A 103 -18.46 11.71 3.57
C GLU A 103 -19.62 10.97 2.91
N ILE A 104 -19.36 10.28 1.79
CA ILE A 104 -20.38 9.48 1.08
C ILE A 104 -20.87 8.34 1.97
N LEU A 105 -19.98 7.60 2.61
CA LEU A 105 -20.36 6.49 3.50
C LEU A 105 -21.19 6.96 4.70
N LYS A 106 -20.87 8.12 5.28
CA LYS A 106 -21.69 8.75 6.34
C LYS A 106 -23.09 9.10 5.84
N ARG A 107 -23.21 9.64 4.62
CA ARG A 107 -24.51 9.92 4.01
C ARG A 107 -25.32 8.66 3.78
N VAL A 108 -24.69 7.60 3.26
CA VAL A 108 -25.35 6.30 3.06
C VAL A 108 -25.83 5.73 4.40
N SER A 109 -24.98 5.71 5.42
CA SER A 109 -25.33 5.28 6.79
C SER A 109 -26.58 6.00 7.32
N ASN A 110 -26.64 7.33 7.17
CA ASN A 110 -27.78 8.13 7.61
C ASN A 110 -29.06 7.85 6.81
N LEU A 111 -28.96 7.59 5.50
CA LEU A 111 -30.11 7.36 4.63
C LEU A 111 -30.70 5.95 4.79
N THR A 112 -29.85 4.95 5.03
CA THR A 112 -30.29 3.55 5.13
C THR A 112 -30.54 3.09 6.56
N GLY A 113 -30.01 3.81 7.55
CA GLY A 113 -29.97 3.38 8.95
C GLY A 113 -28.97 2.26 9.22
N CYS A 114 -28.20 1.82 8.22
CA CYS A 114 -27.16 0.80 8.40
C CYS A 114 -25.97 1.41 9.14
N LYS A 115 -25.53 0.75 10.22
CA LYS A 115 -24.29 1.14 10.89
C LYS A 115 -23.09 0.76 10.01
N ILE A 116 -22.37 1.76 9.52
CA ILE A 116 -21.11 1.61 8.78
C ILE A 116 -19.98 2.15 9.66
N THR A 117 -18.95 1.34 9.88
CA THR A 117 -17.77 1.72 10.67
C THR A 117 -16.53 1.31 9.88
N GLY A 118 -15.63 2.26 9.61
CA GLY A 118 -14.35 2.00 8.98
C GLY A 118 -13.17 2.35 9.90
N PHE A 119 -11.94 2.07 9.45
CA PHE A 119 -10.73 2.36 10.24
C PHE A 119 -10.58 3.84 10.63
N GLY A 120 -11.11 4.75 9.82
CA GLY A 120 -11.11 6.17 10.15
C GLY A 120 -12.02 6.54 11.34
N ASP A 121 -12.95 5.68 11.74
CA ASP A 121 -13.85 5.84 12.88
C ASP A 121 -13.36 5.09 14.13
N MET A 122 -12.43 4.14 13.97
CA MET A 122 -11.93 3.24 15.01
C MET A 122 -10.65 3.77 15.67
N SER A 123 -10.38 3.41 16.93
CA SER A 123 -9.07 3.57 17.57
C SER A 123 -8.05 2.59 16.99
N VAL A 124 -6.76 2.80 17.27
CA VAL A 124 -5.70 1.88 16.82
C VAL A 124 -5.87 0.51 17.51
N GLU A 125 -6.28 0.51 18.77
CA GLU A 125 -6.57 -0.68 19.56
C GLU A 125 -7.77 -1.45 19.02
N GLU A 126 -8.83 -0.74 18.59
CA GLU A 126 -9.99 -1.36 17.94
C GLU A 126 -9.60 -2.01 16.61
N ILE A 127 -8.82 -1.31 15.77
CA ILE A 127 -8.33 -1.86 14.49
C ILE A 127 -7.47 -3.10 14.75
N SER A 128 -6.51 -3.03 15.67
CA SER A 128 -5.63 -4.16 16.01
C SER A 128 -6.43 -5.36 16.52
N LYS A 129 -7.41 -5.12 17.38
CA LYS A 129 -8.29 -6.18 17.91
C LYS A 129 -9.14 -6.83 16.82
N ASP A 130 -9.73 -6.05 15.93
CA ASP A 130 -10.67 -6.56 14.92
C ASP A 130 -9.96 -7.23 13.73
N SER A 131 -8.76 -6.77 13.37
CA SER A 131 -8.00 -7.29 12.22
C SER A 131 -6.91 -8.30 12.61
N GLY A 132 -6.55 -8.40 13.88
CA GLY A 132 -5.49 -9.30 14.36
C GLY A 132 -4.06 -8.83 14.05
N ILE A 133 -3.89 -7.60 13.54
CA ILE A 133 -2.57 -7.02 13.27
C ILE A 133 -1.98 -6.35 14.50
N SER A 134 -0.68 -6.07 14.50
CA SER A 134 -0.02 -5.36 15.60
C SER A 134 -0.55 -3.92 15.74
N LEU A 135 -0.43 -3.32 16.92
CA LEU A 135 -0.79 -1.90 17.12
C LEU A 135 -0.04 -0.97 16.17
N LYS A 136 1.22 -1.31 15.85
CA LYS A 136 2.03 -0.55 14.89
C LYS A 136 1.43 -0.61 13.48
N ASP A 137 1.04 -1.80 13.03
CA ASP A 137 0.45 -1.98 11.70
C ASP A 137 -0.95 -1.36 11.63
N ALA A 138 -1.73 -1.44 12.71
CA ALA A 138 -3.01 -0.76 12.84
C ALA A 138 -2.88 0.77 12.74
N GLU A 139 -1.82 1.33 13.32
CA GLU A 139 -1.54 2.76 13.18
C GLU A 139 -1.21 3.14 11.73
N LEU A 140 -0.45 2.31 11.01
CA LEU A 140 -0.09 2.54 9.60
C LEU A 140 -1.30 2.36 8.66
N ALA A 141 -2.12 1.34 8.90
CA ALA A 141 -3.33 1.06 8.13
C ALA A 141 -4.37 2.20 8.24
N LYS A 142 -4.32 3.00 9.31
CA LYS A 142 -5.18 4.16 9.49
C LYS A 142 -4.73 5.40 8.71
N ARG A 143 -3.50 5.41 8.16
CA ARG A 143 -2.88 6.56 7.47
C ARG A 143 -3.07 6.51 5.96
N SER A 144 -4.32 6.51 5.51
CA SER A 144 -4.74 6.71 4.11
C SER A 144 -4.76 8.18 3.70
#